data_AF-A0A7C3X891-F1
#
_entry.id   AF-A0A7C3X891-F1
#
_cell.length_a   1.000
_cell.length_b   1.000
_cell.length_c   1.000
_cell.angle_alpha   90.00
_cell.angle_beta   90.00
_cell.angle_gamma   90.00
#
_symmetry.space_group_name_H-M   'P 1'
#
loop_
_entity.id
_entity.type
_entity.pdbx_description
1 polymer ?
#
loop_
_entity_poly.entity_id
_entity_poly.type
_entity_poly.pdbx_seq_one_letter_code
_entity_poly.pdbx_strand_id
1 'polypeptide(L)'
;MNRPTGVTILAALEIIFGAIMVLGAIALIALAGIIGVYLEELTEFQNFGPLFGAIGGILSIVLLIIAMIEFLMAWGLLGGKGWAWTVTIIFSVIAIIMGLLSLPLSLVSIAINALIIYYLFRPNVRAFFGKVPAGAYETSVQPPPPPETFQQTPACPRCGKPLTYIPQYQRWYCYDCQQYA
;
A
#
# COMPACT_ATOMS: atom_id res chain seq x y z
N MET A 1 7.06 12.78 -8.92
CA MET A 1 7.14 11.52 -8.17
C MET A 1 5.89 10.73 -8.44
N ASN A 2 5.98 9.65 -9.22
CA ASN A 2 4.81 8.82 -9.53
C ASN A 2 4.50 7.95 -8.31
N ARG A 3 3.32 8.11 -7.70
CA ARG A 3 2.94 7.32 -6.52
C ARG A 3 2.66 5.88 -6.96
N PRO A 4 3.21 4.86 -6.28
CA PRO A 4 2.87 3.48 -6.59
C PRO A 4 1.38 3.26 -6.35
N THR A 5 0.67 2.80 -7.39
CA THR A 5 -0.79 2.66 -7.39
C THR A 5 -1.31 1.81 -6.22
N GLY A 6 -0.60 0.76 -5.84
CA GLY A 6 -1.02 -0.11 -4.74
C GLY A 6 -0.96 0.54 -3.34
N VAL A 7 -0.08 1.52 -3.08
CA VAL A 7 -0.12 2.29 -1.81
C VAL A 7 -1.37 3.16 -1.77
N THR A 8 -1.76 3.72 -2.92
CA THR A 8 -2.98 4.52 -3.02
C THR A 8 -4.23 3.65 -2.85
N ILE A 9 -4.23 2.44 -3.42
CA ILE A 9 -5.31 1.46 -3.22
C ILE A 9 -5.42 1.08 -1.75
N LEU A 10 -4.30 0.72 -1.10
CA LEU A 10 -4.28 0.34 0.32
C LEU A 10 -4.82 1.47 1.21
N ALA A 11 -4.36 2.70 1.00
CA ALA A 11 -4.85 3.85 1.74
C ALA A 11 -6.34 4.13 1.48
N ALA A 12 -6.82 3.95 0.24
CA ALA A 12 -8.23 4.10 -0.08
C ALA A 12 -9.09 3.04 0.63
N LEU A 13 -8.63 1.79 0.68
CA LEU A 13 -9.27 0.72 1.47
C LEU A 13 -9.34 1.10 2.95
N GLU A 14 -8.23 1.55 3.56
CA GLU A 14 -8.22 1.97 4.97
C GLU A 14 -9.17 3.14 5.25
N ILE A 15 -9.26 4.12 4.35
CA ILE A 15 -10.21 5.24 4.49
C ILE A 15 -11.66 4.74 4.45
N ILE A 16 -11.97 3.79 3.55
CA ILE A 16 -13.32 3.22 3.46
C ILE A 16 -13.66 2.45 4.74
N PHE A 17 -12.74 1.63 5.26
CA PHE A 17 -12.94 0.93 6.53
C PHE A 17 -13.15 1.88 7.71
N GLY A 18 -12.30 2.91 7.83
CA GLY A 18 -12.44 3.93 8.87
C GLY A 18 -13.76 4.70 8.77
N ALA A 19 -14.21 5.02 7.56
CA ALA A 19 -15.51 5.67 7.34
C ALA A 19 -16.69 4.78 7.77
N ILE A 20 -16.65 3.49 7.42
CA ILE A 20 -17.66 2.52 7.86
C ILE A 20 -17.66 2.39 9.39
N MET A 21 -16.49 2.35 10.02
CA MET A 21 -16.35 2.30 11.48
C MET A 21 -16.96 3.53 12.16
N VAL A 22 -16.75 4.72 11.61
CA VAL A 22 -17.37 5.96 12.12
C VAL A 22 -18.89 5.91 12.00
N LEU A 23 -19.40 5.50 10.83
CA LEU A 23 -20.85 5.35 10.63
C LEU A 23 -21.44 4.30 11.58
N GLY A 24 -20.73 3.18 11.77
CA GLY A 24 -21.10 2.12 12.71
C GLY A 24 -21.13 2.62 14.16
N ALA A 25 -20.14 3.42 14.59
CA ALA A 25 -20.12 4.01 15.91
C ALA A 25 -21.28 5.00 16.13
N ILE A 26 -21.58 5.86 15.14
CA ILE A 26 -22.73 6.79 15.21
C ILE A 26 -24.04 6.00 15.30
N ALA A 27 -24.20 4.98 14.46
CA ALA A 27 -25.38 4.12 14.48
C ALA A 27 -25.52 3.38 15.82
N LEU A 28 -24.41 2.91 16.40
CA LEU A 28 -24.39 2.23 17.69
C LEU A 28 -24.79 3.16 18.83
N ILE A 29 -24.30 4.41 18.86
CA ILE A 29 -24.73 5.41 19.85
C ILE A 29 -26.23 5.66 19.74
N ALA A 30 -26.73 5.91 18.53
CA ALA A 30 -28.14 6.19 18.30
C ALA A 30 -29.02 4.99 18.71
N LEU A 31 -28.65 3.79 18.28
CA LEU A 31 -29.41 2.58 18.58
C LEU A 31 -29.37 2.24 20.08
N ALA A 32 -28.21 2.34 20.72
CA ALA A 32 -28.08 2.10 22.16
C ALA A 32 -28.90 3.10 22.99
N GLY A 33 -28.94 4.38 22.59
CA GLY A 33 -29.78 5.38 23.24
C GLY A 33 -31.27 5.08 23.09
N ILE A 34 -31.70 4.73 21.87
CA ILE A 34 -33.10 4.36 21.57
C ILE A 34 -33.50 3.11 22.36
N ILE A 35 -32.69 2.06 22.34
CA ILE A 35 -32.92 0.83 23.10
C ILE A 35 -32.98 1.14 24.60
N GLY A 36 -32.07 1.97 25.12
CA GLY A 36 -32.06 2.38 26.52
C GLY A 36 -33.39 2.97 26.96
N VAL A 37 -33.93 3.92 26.19
CA VAL A 37 -35.23 4.57 26.47
C VAL A 37 -36.38 3.56 26.44
N TYR A 38 -36.45 2.69 25.43
CA TYR A 38 -37.51 1.68 25.34
C TYR A 38 -37.44 0.64 26.47
N LEU A 39 -36.23 0.27 26.92
CA LEU A 39 -36.07 -0.65 28.04
C LEU A 39 -36.46 -0.01 29.38
N GLU A 40 -36.26 1.29 29.55
CA GLU A 40 -36.74 2.02 30.74
C GLU A 40 -38.27 2.05 30.84
N GLU A 41 -38.95 2.04 29.70
CA GLU A 41 -40.43 1.98 29.63
C GLU A 41 -40.98 0.59 29.98
N LEU A 42 -40.16 -0.46 29.85
CA LEU A 42 -40.50 -1.81 30.29
C LEU A 42 -40.17 -1.98 31.78
N THR A 43 -41.19 -2.14 32.62
CA THR A 43 -41.05 -2.25 34.09
C THR A 43 -40.14 -3.40 34.54
N GLU A 44 -40.05 -4.48 33.77
CA GLU A 44 -39.14 -5.60 34.05
C GLU A 44 -37.66 -5.25 33.79
N PHE A 45 -37.38 -4.28 32.92
CA PHE A 45 -36.02 -3.94 32.47
C PHE A 45 -35.56 -2.53 32.85
N GLN A 46 -36.27 -1.83 33.74
CA GLN A 46 -35.99 -0.44 34.13
C GLN A 46 -34.51 -0.20 34.54
N ASN A 47 -33.85 -1.17 35.16
CA ASN A 47 -32.46 -1.05 35.59
C ASN A 47 -31.43 -1.29 34.47
N PHE A 48 -31.84 -1.84 33.33
CA PHE A 48 -30.96 -2.18 32.22
C PHE A 48 -30.79 -1.06 31.20
N GLY A 49 -31.75 -0.14 31.07
CA GLY A 49 -31.66 0.99 30.12
C GLY A 49 -30.34 1.77 30.21
N PRO A 50 -29.94 2.24 31.41
CA PRO A 50 -28.65 2.93 31.60
C PRO A 50 -27.42 2.05 31.29
N LEU A 51 -27.50 0.75 31.53
CA LEU A 51 -26.42 -0.19 31.21
C LEU A 51 -26.20 -0.30 29.70
N PHE A 52 -27.27 -0.45 28.91
CA PHE A 52 -27.19 -0.50 27.45
C PHE A 52 -26.67 0.82 26.86
N GLY A 53 -27.12 1.96 27.40
CA GLY A 53 -26.56 3.27 27.03
C GLY A 53 -25.06 3.38 27.33
N ALA A 54 -24.63 2.93 28.51
CA ALA A 54 -23.22 2.96 28.91
C ALA A 54 -22.35 2.03 28.05
N ILE A 55 -22.78 0.78 27.82
CA ILE A 55 -22.05 -0.18 26.98
C ILE A 55 -21.96 0.33 25.54
N GLY A 56 -23.08 0.79 24.98
CA GLY A 56 -23.12 1.37 23.64
C GLY A 56 -22.19 2.58 23.51
N GLY A 57 -22.19 3.46 24.51
CA GLY A 57 -21.28 4.61 24.57
C GLY A 57 -19.81 4.20 24.60
N ILE A 58 -19.41 3.29 25.50
CA ILE A 58 -18.02 2.85 25.65
C ILE A 58 -17.54 2.17 24.36
N LEU A 59 -18.32 1.23 23.82
CA LEU A 59 -17.96 0.54 22.57
C LEU A 59 -17.81 1.52 21.41
N SER A 60 -18.69 2.52 21.33
CA SER A 60 -18.61 3.54 20.28
C SER A 60 -17.37 4.41 20.40
N ILE A 61 -16.97 4.78 21.62
CA ILE A 61 -15.71 5.51 21.86
C ILE A 61 -14.51 4.68 21.40
N VAL A 62 -14.47 3.39 21.73
CA VAL A 62 -13.39 2.48 21.29
C VAL A 62 -13.33 2.41 19.77
N LEU A 63 -14.47 2.24 19.10
CA LEU A 63 -14.54 2.21 17.63
C LEU A 63 -14.06 3.52 16.99
N LEU A 64 -14.42 4.68 17.57
CA LEU A 64 -13.97 5.98 17.08
C LEU A 64 -12.46 6.18 17.25
N ILE A 65 -11.88 5.69 18.36
CA ILE A 65 -10.42 5.71 18.56
C ILE A 65 -9.73 4.87 17.49
N ILE A 66 -10.26 3.67 17.21
CA ILE A 66 -9.68 2.79 16.17
C ILE A 66 -9.80 3.46 14.79
N ALA A 67 -10.97 4.01 14.44
CA ALA A 67 -11.16 4.71 13.17
C ALA A 67 -10.21 5.91 13.03
N MET A 68 -9.98 6.66 14.11
CA MET A 68 -9.01 7.75 14.14
C MET A 68 -7.60 7.26 13.82
N ILE A 69 -7.19 6.12 14.40
CA ILE A 69 -5.89 5.50 14.11
C ILE A 69 -5.79 5.09 12.63
N GLU A 70 -6.83 4.50 12.06
CA GLU A 70 -6.86 4.13 10.63
C GLU A 70 -6.71 5.34 9.72
N PHE A 71 -7.38 6.46 10.02
CA PHE A 71 -7.19 7.69 9.24
C PHE A 71 -5.78 8.26 9.36
N LEU A 72 -5.18 8.20 10.55
CA LEU A 72 -3.79 8.60 10.77
C LEU A 72 -2.83 7.72 9.96
N MET A 73 -3.08 6.42 9.92
CA MET A 73 -2.32 5.44 9.14
C MET A 73 -2.45 5.71 7.63
N ALA A 74 -3.66 5.89 7.12
CA ALA A 74 -3.90 6.22 5.73
C ALA A 74 -3.21 7.52 5.31
N TRP A 75 -3.25 8.56 6.17
CA TRP A 75 -2.50 9.80 5.95
C TRP A 75 -0.99 9.56 5.94
N GLY A 76 -0.49 8.71 6.83
CA GLY A 76 0.92 8.30 6.88
C GLY A 76 1.38 7.56 5.62
N LEU A 77 0.56 6.63 5.13
CA LEU A 77 0.80 5.85 3.92
C LEU A 77 0.80 6.74 2.66
N LEU A 78 -0.19 7.62 2.52
CA LEU A 78 -0.26 8.57 1.40
C LEU A 78 0.90 9.56 1.40
N GLY A 79 1.41 9.91 2.58
CA GLY A 79 2.55 10.80 2.76
C GLY A 79 3.92 10.14 2.57
N GLY A 80 3.99 8.83 2.30
CA GLY A 80 5.27 8.12 2.15
C GLY A 80 6.12 8.11 3.42
N LYS A 81 5.50 8.24 4.60
CA LYS A 81 6.23 8.31 5.86
C LYS A 81 6.70 6.92 6.30
N GLY A 82 8.00 6.78 6.56
CA GLY A 82 8.60 5.50 6.93
C GLY A 82 8.08 4.87 8.24
N TRP A 83 7.39 5.63 9.09
CA TRP A 83 6.72 5.10 10.29
C TRP A 83 5.47 4.29 9.93
N ALA A 84 4.68 4.75 8.95
CA ALA A 84 3.44 4.10 8.54
C ALA A 84 3.74 2.70 7.98
N TRP A 85 4.81 2.59 7.18
CA TRP A 85 5.32 1.32 6.67
C TRP A 85 5.65 0.32 7.79
N THR A 86 6.33 0.77 8.85
CA THR A 86 6.69 -0.09 9.98
C THR A 86 5.45 -0.53 10.75
N VAL A 87 4.52 0.40 11.01
CA VAL A 87 3.30 0.10 11.76
C VAL A 87 2.42 -0.90 11.00
N THR A 88 2.21 -0.72 9.68
CA THR A 88 1.43 -1.69 8.87
C THR A 88 2.03 -3.09 8.89
N ILE A 89 3.37 -3.20 8.82
CA ILE A 89 4.03 -4.52 8.88
C ILE A 89 3.80 -5.17 10.24
N ILE A 90 3.95 -4.41 11.34
CA ILE A 90 3.74 -4.93 12.69
C ILE A 90 2.31 -5.46 12.84
N PHE A 91 1.31 -4.67 12.43
CA PHE A 91 -0.09 -5.09 12.49
C PHE A 91 -0.36 -6.34 11.63
N SER A 92 0.16 -6.41 10.40
CA SER A 92 -0.01 -7.59 9.55
C SER A 92 0.64 -8.84 10.14
N VAL A 93 1.81 -8.72 10.76
CA VAL A 93 2.48 -9.86 11.43
C VAL A 93 1.65 -10.33 12.63
N ILE A 94 1.16 -9.41 13.47
CA ILE A 94 0.29 -9.75 14.59
C ILE A 94 -0.99 -10.43 14.10
N ALA A 95 -1.61 -9.92 13.04
CA ALA A 95 -2.81 -10.50 12.45
C ALA A 95 -2.58 -11.92 11.92
N ILE A 96 -1.42 -12.20 11.32
CA ILE A 96 -1.04 -13.55 10.88
C ILE A 96 -0.88 -14.49 12.08
N ILE A 97 -0.19 -14.05 13.14
CA ILE A 97 -0.01 -14.84 14.37
C ILE A 97 -1.35 -15.19 15.00
N MET A 98 -2.25 -14.21 15.15
CA MET A 98 -3.59 -14.43 15.69
C MET A 98 -4.47 -15.30 14.78
N GLY A 99 -4.32 -15.15 13.46
CA GLY A 99 -5.03 -15.97 12.47
C GLY A 99 -4.62 -17.44 12.51
N LEU A 100 -3.34 -17.73 12.74
CA LEU A 100 -2.83 -19.11 12.89
C LEU A 100 -3.44 -19.84 14.09
N LEU A 101 -3.72 -19.12 15.18
CA LEU A 101 -4.38 -19.68 16.36
C LEU A 101 -5.89 -19.94 16.13
N SER A 102 -6.48 -19.30 15.12
CA SER A 102 -7.93 -19.25 14.87
C SER A 102 -8.35 -19.97 13.58
N LEU A 103 -7.64 -21.05 13.21
CA LEU A 103 -7.93 -21.86 12.03
C LEU A 103 -9.21 -22.69 12.22
N PRO A 104 -10.02 -22.93 11.16
CA PRO A 104 -9.73 -22.71 9.74
C PRO A 104 -10.29 -21.39 9.13
N LEU A 105 -11.16 -20.66 9.85
CA LEU A 105 -11.87 -19.48 9.32
C LEU A 105 -10.95 -18.32 8.90
N SER A 106 -9.72 -18.29 9.43
CA SER A 106 -8.77 -17.18 9.25
C SER A 106 -7.90 -17.28 7.99
N LEU A 107 -8.06 -18.32 7.16
CA LEU A 107 -7.19 -18.57 6.01
C LEU A 107 -7.14 -17.39 5.02
N VAL A 108 -8.30 -16.77 4.78
CA VAL A 108 -8.44 -15.59 3.91
C VAL A 108 -7.70 -14.39 4.49
N SER A 109 -7.87 -14.13 5.79
CA SER A 109 -7.18 -13.03 6.48
C SER A 109 -5.65 -13.21 6.44
N ILE A 110 -5.17 -14.42 6.68
CA ILE A 110 -3.73 -14.73 6.60
C ILE A 110 -3.21 -14.46 5.18
N ALA A 111 -3.93 -14.88 4.15
CA ALA A 111 -3.53 -14.66 2.76
C ALA A 111 -3.47 -13.17 2.41
N ILE A 112 -4.46 -12.37 2.85
CA ILE A 112 -4.48 -10.92 2.64
C ILE A 112 -3.30 -10.26 3.36
N ASN A 113 -3.04 -10.60 4.63
CA ASN A 113 -1.93 -10.02 5.38
C ASN A 113 -0.57 -10.41 4.79
N ALA A 114 -0.41 -11.65 4.33
CA ALA A 114 0.79 -12.09 3.63
C ALA A 114 0.99 -11.33 2.32
N LEU A 115 -0.09 -11.07 1.57
CA LEU A 115 -0.07 -10.28 0.35
C LEU A 115 0.33 -8.81 0.62
N ILE A 116 -0.20 -8.20 1.69
CA ILE A 116 0.15 -6.84 2.12
C ILE A 116 1.64 -6.75 2.44
N ILE A 117 2.17 -7.70 3.24
CA ILE A 117 3.59 -7.77 3.56
C ILE A 117 4.41 -7.91 2.28
N TYR A 118 4.07 -8.89 1.43
CA TYR A 118 4.74 -9.09 0.14
C TYR A 118 4.79 -7.80 -0.70
N TYR A 119 3.67 -7.07 -0.77
CA TYR A 119 3.57 -5.80 -1.49
C TYR A 119 4.44 -4.71 -0.86
N LEU A 120 4.43 -4.55 0.46
CA LEU A 120 5.22 -3.54 1.18
C LEU A 120 6.74 -3.78 1.07
N PHE A 121 7.16 -5.03 0.90
CA PHE A 121 8.57 -5.39 0.70
C PHE A 121 9.07 -5.14 -0.72
N ARG A 122 8.18 -4.83 -1.68
CA ARG A 122 8.57 -4.52 -3.06
C ARG A 122 9.51 -3.30 -3.10
N PRO A 123 10.61 -3.33 -3.88
CA PRO A 123 11.65 -2.28 -3.87
C PRO A 123 11.09 -0.89 -4.21
N ASN A 124 10.15 -0.80 -5.16
CA ASN A 124 9.49 0.45 -5.54
C ASN A 124 8.73 1.10 -4.37
N VAL A 125 8.12 0.29 -3.49
CA VAL A 125 7.36 0.76 -2.33
C VAL A 125 8.30 1.18 -1.21
N ARG A 126 9.33 0.37 -0.93
CA ARG A 126 10.38 0.72 0.05
C ARG A 126 11.10 2.02 -0.32
N ALA A 127 11.31 2.28 -1.61
CA ALA A 127 11.92 3.52 -2.09
C ALA A 127 11.04 4.73 -1.77
N PHE A 128 9.72 4.61 -1.95
CA PHE A 128 8.75 5.65 -1.61
C PHE A 128 8.74 5.99 -0.11
N PHE A 129 8.95 4.99 0.75
CA PHE A 129 9.02 5.17 2.20
C PHE A 129 10.42 5.54 2.73
N GLY A 130 11.42 5.73 1.85
CA GLY A 130 12.79 6.06 2.25
C GLY A 130 13.53 4.92 2.97
N LYS A 131 13.12 3.65 2.77
CA LYS A 131 13.65 2.45 3.45
C LYS A 131 14.61 1.63 2.57
N VAL A 132 15.15 2.23 1.50
CA VAL A 132 16.10 1.59 0.58
C VAL A 132 17.52 2.04 0.91
N PRO A 133 18.48 1.10 1.10
CA PRO A 133 19.88 1.47 1.30
C PRO A 133 20.40 2.21 0.06
N ALA A 134 21.21 3.24 0.28
CA ALA A 134 21.68 4.21 -0.70
C ALA A 134 22.49 3.66 -1.90
N GLY A 135 22.52 2.34 -2.14
CA GLY A 135 23.12 1.70 -3.31
C GLY A 135 22.17 0.80 -4.13
N ALA A 136 20.91 0.61 -3.69
CA ALA A 136 19.98 -0.31 -4.37
C ALA A 136 19.09 0.36 -5.44
N TYR A 137 19.04 1.69 -5.47
CA TYR A 137 18.32 2.47 -6.51
C TYR A 137 19.12 2.66 -7.81
N GLU A 138 20.45 2.44 -7.80
CA GLU A 138 21.33 2.71 -8.93
C GLU A 138 21.10 1.69 -10.04
N THR A 139 20.80 0.44 -9.67
CA THR A 139 20.56 -0.65 -10.61
C THR A 139 19.16 -0.63 -11.25
N SER A 140 18.18 0.11 -10.71
CA SER A 140 16.79 0.07 -11.21
C SER A 140 16.31 1.35 -11.91
N VAL A 141 17.05 2.46 -11.79
CA VAL A 141 16.73 3.73 -12.47
C VAL A 141 17.72 4.06 -13.58
N GLN A 142 18.86 3.40 -13.66
CA GLN A 142 19.65 3.46 -14.89
C GLN A 142 18.84 2.79 -16.00
N PRO A 143 18.37 3.51 -17.06
CA PRO A 143 18.19 2.85 -18.34
C PRO A 143 19.46 2.04 -18.60
N PRO A 144 19.37 0.82 -19.16
CA PRO A 144 20.53 -0.02 -19.38
C PRO A 144 21.65 0.89 -19.90
N PRO A 145 22.82 0.96 -19.23
CA PRO A 145 23.90 1.81 -19.71
C PRO A 145 23.99 1.55 -21.22
N PRO A 146 23.88 2.60 -22.06
CA PRO A 146 23.92 2.44 -23.51
C PRO A 146 25.04 1.47 -23.79
N PRO A 147 24.81 0.37 -24.54
CA PRO A 147 25.78 -0.70 -24.65
C PRO A 147 27.12 -0.05 -24.89
N GLU A 148 28.02 -0.15 -23.90
CA GLU A 148 29.34 0.45 -23.98
C GLU A 148 30.08 -0.37 -25.03
N THR A 149 29.83 -0.04 -26.30
CA THR A 149 30.60 -0.49 -27.44
C THR A 149 31.96 0.17 -27.33
N PHE A 150 32.80 -0.39 -26.47
CA PHE A 150 34.22 -0.15 -26.52
C PHE A 150 34.73 -0.70 -27.86
N GLN A 151 34.76 0.22 -28.83
CA GLN A 151 35.91 0.45 -29.72
C GLN A 151 36.22 -0.56 -30.84
N GLN A 152 35.22 -1.18 -31.46
CA GLN A 152 35.39 -1.67 -32.84
C GLN A 152 34.15 -1.39 -33.68
N THR A 153 33.85 -0.10 -33.84
CA THR A 153 32.87 0.31 -34.84
C THR A 153 33.47 0.00 -36.22
N PRO A 154 32.88 -0.91 -37.02
CA PRO A 154 33.43 -1.22 -38.34
C PRO A 154 33.51 0.07 -39.17
N ALA A 155 34.60 0.20 -39.93
CA ALA A 155 34.78 1.32 -40.85
C ALA A 155 33.97 1.08 -42.12
N CYS A 156 33.35 2.14 -42.66
CA CYS A 156 32.62 2.05 -43.91
C CYS A 156 33.58 1.74 -45.08
N PRO A 157 33.31 0.74 -45.93
CA PRO A 157 34.23 0.33 -47.02
C PRO A 157 34.38 1.37 -48.14
N ARG A 158 33.54 2.41 -48.20
CA ARG A 158 33.65 3.49 -49.21
C ARG A 158 34.38 4.74 -48.72
N CYS A 159 34.27 5.09 -47.44
CA CYS A 159 34.77 6.38 -46.92
C CYS A 159 35.63 6.25 -45.64
N GLY A 160 35.77 5.06 -45.07
CA GLY A 160 36.59 4.79 -43.89
C GLY A 160 36.03 5.34 -42.57
N LYS A 161 34.87 6.01 -42.57
CA LYS A 161 34.25 6.58 -41.37
C LYS A 161 33.56 5.52 -40.49
N PRO A 162 33.43 5.75 -39.17
CA PRO A 162 32.77 4.80 -38.28
C PRO A 162 31.28 4.66 -38.62
N LEU A 163 30.79 3.42 -38.66
CA LEU A 163 29.38 3.12 -38.93
C LEU A 163 28.51 3.37 -37.68
N THR A 164 27.24 3.74 -37.87
CA THR A 164 26.27 3.81 -36.76
C THR A 164 25.38 2.58 -36.78
N TYR A 165 25.25 1.86 -35.66
CA TYR A 165 24.37 0.70 -35.56
C TYR A 165 22.92 1.15 -35.39
N ILE A 166 22.01 0.72 -36.27
CA ILE A 166 20.58 1.00 -36.15
C ILE A 166 19.88 -0.24 -35.55
N PRO A 167 19.49 -0.23 -34.26
CA PRO A 167 18.96 -1.42 -33.58
C PRO A 167 17.65 -1.91 -34.19
N GLN A 168 16.86 -1.02 -34.80
CA GLN A 168 15.60 -1.36 -35.47
C GLN A 168 15.76 -2.33 -36.64
N TYR A 169 16.91 -2.28 -37.34
CA TYR A 169 17.19 -3.09 -38.51
C TYR A 169 18.37 -4.05 -38.32
N GLN A 170 18.97 -4.05 -37.13
CA GLN A 170 20.19 -4.80 -36.78
C GLN A 170 21.32 -4.65 -37.81
N ARG A 171 21.40 -3.50 -38.48
CA ARG A 171 22.39 -3.21 -39.54
C ARG A 171 23.17 -1.93 -39.25
N TRP A 172 24.37 -1.87 -39.81
CA TRP A 172 25.26 -0.71 -39.74
C TRP A 172 24.96 0.25 -40.88
N TYR A 173 24.78 1.54 -40.58
CA TYR A 173 24.48 2.59 -41.56
C TYR A 173 25.55 3.69 -41.52
N CYS A 174 25.96 4.15 -42.70
CA CYS A 174 26.85 5.28 -42.86
C CYS A 174 26.06 6.51 -43.32
N TYR A 175 26.04 7.58 -42.52
CA TYR A 175 25.33 8.81 -42.85
C TYR A 175 25.99 9.62 -43.98
N ASP A 176 27.31 9.50 -44.16
CA ASP A 176 28.03 10.20 -45.23
C ASP A 176 27.82 9.57 -46.60
N CYS A 177 27.80 8.24 -46.68
CA CYS A 177 27.59 7.51 -47.93
C CYS A 177 26.14 7.05 -48.12
N GLN A 178 25.25 7.38 -47.18
CA GLN A 178 23.83 6.99 -47.14
C GLN A 178 23.55 5.51 -47.46
N GLN A 179 24.42 4.61 -46.97
CA GLN A 179 24.37 3.19 -47.32
C GLN A 179 24.54 2.30 -46.09
N TYR A 180 23.98 1.11 -46.17
CA TYR A 180 24.18 0.06 -45.18
C TYR A 180 25.46 -0.74 -45.50
N ALA A 181 26.13 -1.20 -44.45
CA ALA A 181 27.21 -2.19 -44.53
C ALA A 181 26.68 -3.59 -44.24
#